data_AF-A0A841IKH4-F1
#
_entry.id   AF-A0A841IKH4-F1
#
_cell.length_a   1.000
_cell.length_b   1.000
_cell.length_c   1.000
_cell.angle_alpha   90.00
_cell.angle_beta   90.00
_cell.angle_gamma   90.00
#
_symmetry.space_group_name_H-M   'P 1'
#
loop_
_entity.id
_entity.type
_entity.pdbx_description
1 polymer ?
#
loop_
_entity_poly.entity_id
_entity_poly.type
_entity_poly.pdbx_seq_one_letter_code
_entity_poly.pdbx_strand_id
1 'polypeptide(L)'
;MFERFGKRARRVVALAEEEARELHHDHIGTGHLLLGLLREGESAAALALADLGVGHGSALAGVVGEVGRGRGRPAGHILFTPRAKDSLEQSLREALLLGHKYIGAEHLLLGLLPVEGTAGRVLRGLGVSPEQVRRQVYRALDHLKESRKRGAGLFGRFDSGAQRAVVLAQEEARELRHDHIGAEHLLLGLLLVGGTAAKALHGLGIQASAVRGHIGETAGFGEGRPEGHIPFNPEARRALSGASREAALLGHDRIGAAHLLLGLVRMPDSAAARLLSGLGAAPDAVRLQVLLLEGGEVLAAAPPAPPSGLRENGTAEAAVPLPSPEPEPEEMRPPEVVALSEEDRDRLSGELALVFPDPDKAKAFLKKAGFPVAQMPFPVNSSAMGMWEALLDEIGYGIVQDGFRLLLGKALGRYPGSKVFQLLAEKYGVAPAA
;
A
#
# COMPACT_ATOMS: atom_id res chain seq x y z
N MET A 1 -30.63 20.96 5.91
CA MET A 1 -30.40 19.70 6.65
C MET A 1 -29.16 18.94 6.14
N PHE A 2 -28.97 18.74 4.84
CA PHE A 2 -27.90 17.87 4.30
C PHE A 2 -26.49 18.49 4.17
N GLU A 3 -26.28 19.76 4.51
CA GLU A 3 -24.98 20.42 4.32
C GLU A 3 -23.83 19.73 5.07
N ARG A 4 -24.14 19.15 6.25
CA ARG A 4 -23.17 18.38 7.05
C ARG A 4 -23.01 16.91 6.64
N PHE A 5 -23.78 16.43 5.67
CA PHE A 5 -23.70 15.04 5.21
C PHE A 5 -22.50 14.85 4.30
N GLY A 6 -21.66 13.86 4.62
CA GLY A 6 -20.57 13.41 3.76
C GLY A 6 -21.10 12.69 2.52
N LYS A 7 -20.22 12.46 1.53
CA LYS A 7 -20.58 11.81 0.25
C LYS A 7 -21.31 10.47 0.44
N ARG A 8 -20.81 9.61 1.33
CA ARG A 8 -21.41 8.31 1.64
C ARG A 8 -22.79 8.43 2.29
N ALA A 9 -22.96 9.33 3.25
CA ALA A 9 -24.25 9.56 3.88
C ALA A 9 -25.31 10.08 2.88
N ARG A 10 -24.92 10.96 1.94
CA ARG A 10 -25.82 11.38 0.85
C ARG A 10 -26.19 10.22 -0.07
N ARG A 11 -25.23 9.34 -0.37
CA ARG A 11 -25.47 8.12 -1.16
C ARG A 11 -26.46 7.18 -0.47
N VAL A 12 -26.31 6.94 0.83
CA VAL A 12 -27.26 6.15 1.62
C VAL A 12 -28.67 6.71 1.54
N VAL A 13 -28.82 8.03 1.61
CA VAL A 13 -30.13 8.69 1.51
C VAL A 13 -30.74 8.51 0.12
N ALA A 14 -29.95 8.67 -0.94
CA ALA A 14 -30.41 8.42 -2.32
C ALA A 14 -30.84 6.95 -2.52
N LEU A 15 -30.04 6.01 -2.02
CA LEU A 15 -30.37 4.59 -2.06
C LEU A 15 -31.64 4.26 -1.27
N ALA A 16 -31.87 4.90 -0.12
CA ALA A 16 -33.10 4.74 0.64
C ALA A 16 -34.33 5.25 -0.13
N GLU A 17 -34.18 6.31 -0.93
CA GLU A 17 -35.23 6.81 -1.81
C GLU A 17 -35.51 5.84 -2.98
N GLU A 18 -34.48 5.23 -3.55
CA GLU A 18 -34.61 4.15 -4.55
C GLU A 18 -35.37 2.94 -3.97
N GLU A 19 -34.99 2.47 -2.78
CA GLU A 19 -35.65 1.37 -2.08
C GLU A 19 -37.13 1.68 -1.81
N ALA A 20 -37.44 2.90 -1.37
CA ALA A 20 -38.83 3.32 -1.18
C ALA A 20 -39.62 3.26 -2.50
N ARG A 21 -39.02 3.66 -3.63
CA ARG A 21 -39.66 3.57 -4.96
C ARG A 21 -39.88 2.13 -5.41
N GLU A 22 -38.87 1.29 -5.25
CA GLU A 22 -38.91 -0.13 -5.61
C GLU A 22 -39.95 -0.89 -4.80
N LEU A 23 -40.11 -0.54 -3.52
CA LEU A 23 -41.14 -1.09 -2.63
C LEU A 23 -42.51 -0.41 -2.78
N HIS A 24 -42.61 0.59 -3.65
CA HIS A 24 -43.83 1.37 -3.90
C HIS A 24 -44.33 2.14 -2.67
N HIS A 25 -43.43 2.55 -1.79
CA HIS A 25 -43.73 3.30 -0.58
C HIS A 25 -43.66 4.81 -0.82
N ASP A 26 -44.72 5.52 -0.43
CA ASP A 26 -44.86 6.96 -0.66
C ASP A 26 -44.01 7.82 0.30
N HIS A 27 -43.31 7.18 1.24
CA HIS A 27 -42.46 7.83 2.23
C HIS A 27 -41.15 7.06 2.48
N ILE A 28 -40.06 7.79 2.73
CA ILE A 28 -38.79 7.22 3.18
C ILE A 28 -38.87 7.01 4.70
N GLY A 29 -38.96 5.74 5.13
CA GLY A 29 -38.95 5.34 6.54
C GLY A 29 -37.58 4.88 7.02
N THR A 30 -37.49 4.54 8.31
CA THR A 30 -36.24 4.02 8.90
C THR A 30 -35.80 2.70 8.26
N GLY A 31 -36.75 1.84 7.84
CA GLY A 31 -36.45 0.61 7.09
C GLY A 31 -35.73 0.88 5.77
N HIS A 32 -36.14 1.91 5.01
CA HIS A 32 -35.46 2.29 3.78
C HIS A 32 -34.04 2.83 4.02
N LEU A 33 -33.85 3.59 5.10
CA LEU A 33 -32.51 4.05 5.50
C LEU A 33 -31.59 2.87 5.85
N LEU A 34 -32.12 1.84 6.52
CA LEU A 34 -31.37 0.59 6.78
C LEU A 34 -31.00 -0.13 5.47
N LEU A 35 -31.93 -0.24 4.51
CA LEU A 35 -31.65 -0.86 3.21
C LEU A 35 -30.63 -0.05 2.40
N GLY A 36 -30.72 1.29 2.45
CA GLY A 36 -29.75 2.19 1.83
C GLY A 36 -28.33 2.04 2.42
N LEU A 37 -28.21 1.80 3.73
CA LEU A 37 -26.93 1.51 4.38
C LEU A 37 -26.34 0.18 3.89
N LEU A 38 -27.16 -0.85 3.78
CA LEU A 38 -26.75 -2.18 3.30
C LEU A 38 -26.34 -2.18 1.83
N ARG A 39 -26.96 -1.34 0.99
CA ARG A 39 -26.57 -1.15 -0.43
C ARG A 39 -25.36 -0.27 -0.66
N GLU A 40 -24.99 0.58 0.29
CA GLU A 40 -23.79 1.41 0.13
C GLU A 40 -22.52 0.57 0.21
N GLY A 41 -22.51 -0.49 1.03
CA GLY A 41 -21.55 -1.61 0.98
C GLY A 41 -20.13 -1.33 1.48
N GLU A 42 -19.67 -0.08 1.51
CA GLU A 42 -18.26 0.26 1.74
C GLU A 42 -18.00 1.06 3.03
N SER A 43 -19.05 1.38 3.78
CA SER A 43 -18.95 2.12 5.04
C SER A 43 -18.75 1.24 6.25
N ALA A 44 -18.27 1.85 7.35
CA ALA A 44 -18.20 1.19 8.65
C ALA A 44 -19.57 0.65 9.10
N ALA A 45 -20.67 1.30 8.70
CA ALA A 45 -22.03 0.82 8.92
C ALA A 45 -22.31 -0.49 8.18
N ALA A 46 -21.99 -0.54 6.88
CA ALA A 46 -22.18 -1.74 6.06
C ALA A 46 -21.35 -2.92 6.58
N LEU A 47 -20.07 -2.67 6.89
CA LEU A 47 -19.18 -3.68 7.49
C LEU A 47 -19.74 -4.19 8.83
N ALA A 48 -20.19 -3.28 9.69
CA ALA A 48 -20.73 -3.68 10.98
C ALA A 48 -22.01 -4.53 10.88
N LEU A 49 -22.88 -4.23 9.93
CA LEU A 49 -24.07 -5.03 9.68
C LEU A 49 -23.71 -6.39 9.07
N ALA A 50 -22.77 -6.43 8.13
CA ALA A 50 -22.28 -7.67 7.52
C ALA A 50 -21.65 -8.62 8.56
N ASP A 51 -20.82 -8.10 9.47
CA ASP A 51 -20.20 -8.88 10.55
C ASP A 51 -21.23 -9.46 11.53
N LEU A 52 -22.39 -8.83 11.63
CA LEU A 52 -23.53 -9.32 12.43
C LEU A 52 -24.46 -10.26 11.64
N GLY A 53 -24.10 -10.61 10.41
CA GLY A 53 -24.91 -11.47 9.53
C GLY A 53 -26.15 -10.77 8.94
N VAL A 54 -26.23 -9.45 9.01
CA VAL A 54 -27.32 -8.66 8.44
C VAL A 54 -26.99 -8.32 7.00
N GLY A 55 -27.57 -9.05 6.06
CA GLY A 55 -27.49 -8.78 4.62
C GLY A 55 -28.67 -7.95 4.11
N HIS A 56 -28.51 -7.34 2.93
CA HIS A 56 -29.60 -6.60 2.27
C HIS A 56 -30.85 -7.48 2.06
N GLY A 57 -30.69 -8.71 1.57
CA GLY A 57 -31.82 -9.60 1.30
C GLY A 57 -32.66 -9.96 2.54
N SER A 58 -32.01 -10.26 3.67
CA SER A 58 -32.72 -10.58 4.92
C SER A 58 -33.39 -9.33 5.53
N ALA A 59 -32.73 -8.18 5.45
CA ALA A 59 -33.32 -6.91 5.87
C ALA A 59 -34.50 -6.50 4.98
N LEU A 60 -34.40 -6.69 3.65
CA LEU A 60 -35.46 -6.40 2.69
C LEU A 60 -36.70 -7.25 2.97
N ALA A 61 -36.51 -8.56 3.17
CA ALA A 61 -37.58 -9.46 3.56
C ALA A 61 -38.25 -9.00 4.87
N GLY A 62 -37.46 -8.57 5.85
CA GLY A 62 -37.97 -8.00 7.10
C GLY A 62 -38.78 -6.72 6.90
N VAL A 63 -38.28 -5.78 6.09
CA VAL A 63 -38.99 -4.51 5.80
C VAL A 63 -40.32 -4.77 5.09
N VAL A 64 -40.33 -5.68 4.10
CA VAL A 64 -41.54 -6.09 3.38
C VAL A 64 -42.52 -6.82 4.32
N GLY A 65 -42.02 -7.67 5.22
CA GLY A 65 -42.87 -8.34 6.21
C GLY A 65 -43.54 -7.37 7.20
N GLU A 66 -42.83 -6.30 7.57
CA GLU A 66 -43.29 -5.30 8.54
C GLU A 66 -44.25 -4.25 7.95
N VAL A 67 -44.01 -3.82 6.71
CA VAL A 67 -44.70 -2.66 6.11
C VAL A 67 -45.52 -3.05 4.86
N GLY A 68 -45.27 -4.22 4.29
CA GLY A 68 -45.85 -4.66 3.02
C GLY A 68 -45.15 -4.06 1.80
N ARG A 69 -45.81 -4.16 0.64
CA ARG A 69 -45.51 -3.39 -0.57
C ARG A 69 -46.64 -2.41 -0.83
N GLY A 70 -46.31 -1.22 -1.32
CA GLY A 70 -47.34 -0.26 -1.72
C GLY A 70 -48.06 -0.64 -3.01
N ARG A 71 -49.19 0.05 -3.27
CA ARG A 71 -50.11 -0.29 -4.37
C ARG A 71 -49.77 0.37 -5.71
N GLY A 72 -48.75 1.23 -5.76
CA GLY A 72 -48.32 1.90 -6.99
C GLY A 72 -47.03 2.70 -6.79
N ARG A 73 -46.26 2.89 -7.87
CA ARG A 73 -44.99 3.60 -7.81
C ARG A 73 -45.22 5.10 -7.51
N PRO A 74 -44.59 5.67 -6.47
CA PRO A 74 -44.79 7.08 -6.12
C PRO A 74 -44.41 8.02 -7.27
N ALA A 75 -45.28 8.99 -7.57
CA ALA A 75 -45.00 10.05 -8.53
C ALA A 75 -44.35 11.24 -7.81
N GLY A 76 -43.23 11.74 -8.34
CA GLY A 76 -42.55 12.92 -7.82
C GLY A 76 -41.60 12.67 -6.64
N HIS A 77 -41.46 13.68 -5.78
CA HIS A 77 -40.52 13.69 -4.66
C HIS A 77 -41.09 12.95 -3.44
N ILE A 78 -40.35 11.97 -2.93
CA ILE A 78 -40.74 11.18 -1.76
C ILE A 78 -40.28 11.88 -0.48
N LEU A 79 -41.16 11.99 0.51
CA LEU A 79 -40.84 12.66 1.79
C LEU A 79 -40.37 11.67 2.85
N PHE A 80 -39.54 12.13 3.78
CA PHE A 80 -39.19 11.36 4.97
C PHE A 80 -40.37 11.29 5.94
N THR A 81 -40.58 10.11 6.55
CA THR A 81 -41.48 9.98 7.71
C THR A 81 -40.93 10.76 8.91
N PRO A 82 -41.77 11.14 9.90
CA PRO A 82 -41.29 11.79 11.12
C PRO A 82 -40.15 11.00 11.80
N ARG A 83 -40.32 9.68 11.96
CA ARG A 83 -39.28 8.81 12.54
C ARG A 83 -37.99 8.77 11.71
N ALA A 84 -38.09 8.82 10.38
CA ALA A 84 -36.89 8.92 9.54
C ALA A 84 -36.17 10.27 9.75
N LYS A 85 -36.90 11.38 9.81
CA LYS A 85 -36.33 12.70 10.13
C LYS A 85 -35.65 12.69 11.51
N ASP A 86 -36.30 12.14 12.53
CA ASP A 86 -35.73 11.99 13.87
C ASP A 86 -34.40 11.22 13.83
N SER A 87 -34.32 10.13 13.05
CA SER A 87 -33.07 9.36 12.91
C SER A 87 -31.94 10.14 12.23
N LEU A 88 -32.27 11.00 11.26
CA LEU A 88 -31.30 11.89 10.62
C LEU A 88 -30.80 12.96 11.61
N GLU A 89 -31.65 13.47 12.48
CA GLU A 89 -31.23 14.39 13.55
C GLU A 89 -30.37 13.71 14.62
N GLN A 90 -30.70 12.46 14.98
CA GLN A 90 -29.86 11.65 15.88
C GLN A 90 -28.48 11.40 15.28
N SER A 91 -28.38 11.19 13.96
CA SER A 91 -27.09 11.00 13.29
C SER A 91 -26.14 12.20 13.45
N LEU A 92 -26.68 13.42 13.55
CA LEU A 92 -25.89 14.60 13.83
C LEU A 92 -25.31 14.56 15.24
N ARG A 93 -26.11 14.13 16.23
CA ARG A 93 -25.63 13.98 17.62
C ARG A 93 -24.52 12.95 17.70
N GLU A 94 -24.67 11.80 17.05
CA GLU A 94 -23.66 10.74 17.01
C GLU A 94 -22.35 11.24 16.34
N ALA A 95 -22.44 12.00 15.25
CA ALA A 95 -21.27 12.61 14.63
C ALA A 95 -20.52 13.57 15.56
N LEU A 96 -21.25 14.39 16.31
CA LEU A 96 -20.66 15.30 17.29
C LEU A 96 -20.03 14.56 18.48
N LEU A 97 -20.67 13.51 19.00
CA LEU A 97 -20.15 12.68 20.09
C LEU A 97 -18.84 11.99 19.72
N LEU A 98 -18.70 11.57 18.46
CA LEU A 98 -17.47 10.97 17.94
C LEU A 98 -16.42 12.00 17.49
N GLY A 99 -16.71 13.31 17.63
CA GLY A 99 -15.82 14.39 17.19
C GLY A 99 -15.66 14.50 15.67
N HIS A 100 -16.57 13.91 14.90
CA HIS A 100 -16.53 13.92 13.45
C HIS A 100 -17.16 15.20 12.87
N LYS A 101 -16.46 15.86 11.95
CA LYS A 101 -16.90 17.13 11.33
C LYS A 101 -18.09 16.98 10.38
N TYR A 102 -18.31 15.78 9.86
CA TYR A 102 -19.33 15.45 8.89
C TYR A 102 -20.08 14.17 9.29
N ILE A 103 -21.35 14.10 8.90
CA ILE A 103 -22.19 12.91 9.09
C ILE A 103 -21.83 11.90 7.99
N GLY A 104 -21.11 10.85 8.37
CA GLY A 104 -20.93 9.60 7.62
C GLY A 104 -22.05 8.57 7.81
N ALA A 105 -21.98 7.46 7.08
CA ALA A 105 -22.98 6.39 7.08
C ALA A 105 -23.06 5.65 8.44
N GLU A 106 -21.94 5.54 9.15
CA GLU A 106 -21.85 5.07 10.53
C GLU A 106 -22.77 5.84 11.48
N HIS A 107 -22.86 7.16 11.33
CA HIS A 107 -23.71 7.97 12.19
C HIS A 107 -25.18 7.83 11.80
N LEU A 108 -25.47 7.61 10.51
CA LEU A 108 -26.84 7.30 10.09
C LEU A 108 -27.30 5.99 10.73
N LEU A 109 -26.45 4.95 10.73
CA LEU A 109 -26.76 3.70 11.40
C LEU A 109 -26.94 3.89 12.91
N LEU A 110 -26.01 4.59 13.58
CA LEU A 110 -26.12 4.87 15.02
C LEU A 110 -27.36 5.70 15.35
N GLY A 111 -27.72 6.67 14.50
CA GLY A 111 -28.91 7.51 14.65
C GLY A 111 -30.23 6.76 14.43
N LEU A 112 -30.22 5.64 13.72
CA LEU A 112 -31.39 4.75 13.58
C LEU A 112 -31.66 3.95 14.85
N LEU A 113 -30.63 3.59 15.63
CA LEU A 113 -30.73 2.70 16.79
C LEU A 113 -31.67 3.19 17.90
N PRO A 114 -31.63 4.47 18.33
CA PRO A 114 -32.52 4.96 19.40
C PRO A 114 -33.93 5.27 18.92
N VAL A 115 -34.21 5.25 17.60
CA VAL A 115 -35.50 5.61 17.05
C VAL A 115 -36.39 4.39 16.90
N GLU A 116 -37.58 4.45 17.50
CA GLU A 116 -38.60 3.44 17.28
C GLU A 116 -39.09 3.46 15.83
N GLY A 117 -38.81 2.39 15.09
CA GLY A 117 -39.26 2.24 13.71
C GLY A 117 -38.91 0.89 13.10
N THR A 118 -39.23 0.74 11.81
CA THR A 118 -39.05 -0.50 11.04
C THR A 118 -37.61 -1.01 11.10
N ALA A 119 -36.60 -0.13 10.99
CA ALA A 119 -35.19 -0.56 11.08
C ALA A 119 -34.88 -1.34 12.36
N GLY A 120 -35.26 -0.79 13.53
CA GLY A 120 -35.02 -1.44 14.81
C GLY A 120 -35.79 -2.74 14.99
N ARG A 121 -37.03 -2.83 14.45
CA ARG A 121 -37.82 -4.07 14.49
C ARG A 121 -37.22 -5.14 13.58
N VAL A 122 -36.79 -4.78 12.37
CA VAL A 122 -36.11 -5.69 11.44
C VAL A 122 -34.81 -6.22 12.03
N LEU A 123 -33.96 -5.34 12.59
CA LEU A 123 -32.73 -5.78 13.25
C LEU A 123 -32.99 -6.76 14.40
N ARG A 124 -33.98 -6.47 15.26
CA ARG A 124 -34.39 -7.39 16.34
C ARG A 124 -34.96 -8.71 15.81
N GLY A 125 -35.74 -8.66 14.73
CA GLY A 125 -36.27 -9.84 14.05
C GLY A 125 -35.17 -10.73 13.46
N LEU A 126 -34.03 -10.15 13.09
CA LEU A 126 -32.82 -10.85 12.66
C LEU A 126 -31.92 -11.29 13.84
N GLY A 127 -32.36 -11.13 15.09
CA GLY A 127 -31.60 -11.52 16.27
C GLY A 127 -30.48 -10.55 16.67
N VAL A 128 -30.51 -9.32 16.16
CA VAL A 128 -29.47 -8.31 16.39
C VAL A 128 -30.01 -7.16 17.26
N SER A 129 -29.40 -6.98 18.43
CA SER A 129 -29.73 -5.90 19.36
C SER A 129 -29.08 -4.57 18.95
N PRO A 130 -29.69 -3.42 19.26
CA PRO A 130 -29.08 -2.10 19.03
C PRO A 130 -27.68 -1.95 19.67
N GLU A 131 -27.47 -2.55 20.83
CA GLU A 131 -26.18 -2.55 21.54
C GLU A 131 -25.12 -3.36 20.78
N GLN A 132 -25.50 -4.49 20.17
CA GLN A 132 -24.61 -5.26 19.31
C GLN A 132 -24.19 -4.44 18.08
N VAL A 133 -25.14 -3.76 17.43
CA VAL A 133 -24.84 -2.89 16.28
C VAL A 133 -23.89 -1.77 16.69
N ARG A 134 -24.18 -1.05 17.77
CA ARG A 134 -23.32 0.05 18.24
C ARG A 134 -21.89 -0.43 18.55
N ARG A 135 -21.75 -1.56 19.25
CA ARG A 135 -20.42 -2.14 19.51
C ARG A 135 -19.68 -2.49 18.23
N GLN A 136 -20.38 -3.07 17.24
CA GLN A 136 -19.74 -3.47 15.99
C GLN A 136 -19.36 -2.26 15.13
N VAL A 137 -20.16 -1.19 15.11
CA VAL A 137 -19.81 0.06 14.43
C VAL A 137 -18.52 0.66 15.00
N TYR A 138 -18.35 0.68 16.32
CA TYR A 138 -17.12 1.18 16.93
C TYR A 138 -15.90 0.32 16.59
N ARG A 139 -16.04 -1.01 16.60
CA ARG A 139 -14.98 -1.91 16.14
C ARG A 139 -14.60 -1.66 14.68
N ALA A 140 -15.59 -1.51 13.80
CA ALA A 140 -15.35 -1.21 12.39
C ALA A 140 -14.65 0.15 12.20
N LEU A 141 -15.02 1.17 12.98
CA LEU A 141 -14.34 2.47 12.95
C LEU A 141 -12.90 2.38 13.44
N ASP A 142 -12.62 1.62 14.49
CA ASP A 142 -11.26 1.42 14.98
C ASP A 142 -10.41 0.63 13.98
N HIS A 143 -10.96 -0.41 13.37
CA HIS A 143 -10.30 -1.16 12.30
C HIS A 143 -10.01 -0.29 11.08
N LEU A 144 -10.92 0.61 10.70
CA LEU A 144 -10.69 1.56 9.61
C LEU A 144 -9.68 2.65 9.97
N LYS A 145 -9.63 3.10 11.22
CA LYS A 145 -8.58 3.99 11.71
C LYS A 145 -7.22 3.29 11.67
N GLU A 146 -7.16 2.03 12.06
CA GLU A 146 -5.92 1.25 12.07
C GLU A 146 -5.49 0.83 10.66
N SER A 147 -6.42 0.47 9.78
CA SER A 147 -6.12 0.24 8.36
C SER A 147 -5.70 1.52 7.66
N ARG A 148 -6.26 2.68 8.04
CA ARG A 148 -5.82 3.99 7.53
C ARG A 148 -4.46 4.40 8.10
N LYS A 149 -4.12 4.06 9.35
CA LYS A 149 -2.76 4.24 9.90
C LYS A 149 -1.76 3.33 9.19
N ARG A 150 -2.08 2.04 9.01
CA ARG A 150 -1.26 1.08 8.26
C ARG A 150 -1.12 1.45 6.78
N GLY A 151 -2.21 1.88 6.13
CA GLY A 151 -2.23 2.35 4.74
C GLY A 151 -1.61 3.74 4.54
N ALA A 152 -1.70 4.62 5.53
CA ALA A 152 -0.95 5.89 5.56
C ALA A 152 0.56 5.66 5.73
N GLY A 153 0.97 4.51 6.26
CA GLY A 153 2.38 4.10 6.28
C GLY A 153 2.99 3.98 4.89
N LEU A 154 2.26 3.42 3.92
CA LEU A 154 2.77 3.21 2.55
C LEU A 154 2.46 4.37 1.59
N PHE A 155 1.25 4.95 1.64
CA PHE A 155 0.80 5.98 0.67
C PHE A 155 0.55 7.37 1.28
N GLY A 156 0.73 7.55 2.59
CA GLY A 156 0.51 8.84 3.26
C GLY A 156 1.46 9.95 2.80
N ARG A 157 2.67 9.56 2.38
CA ARG A 157 3.65 10.48 1.78
C ARG A 157 3.41 10.74 0.29
N PHE A 158 2.57 9.95 -0.38
CA PHE A 158 2.36 10.06 -1.83
C PHE A 158 1.53 11.29 -2.16
N ASP A 159 1.88 11.97 -3.24
CA ASP A 159 1.07 13.06 -3.76
C ASP A 159 -0.15 12.60 -4.55
N SER A 160 -1.02 13.55 -4.91
CA SER A 160 -2.24 13.24 -5.65
C SER A 160 -1.94 12.68 -7.05
N GLY A 161 -0.80 13.03 -7.66
CA GLY A 161 -0.34 12.45 -8.92
C GLY A 161 0.10 11.01 -8.75
N ALA A 162 0.93 10.74 -7.75
CA ALA A 162 1.40 9.40 -7.41
C ALA A 162 0.25 8.46 -7.01
N GLN A 163 -0.70 8.94 -6.19
CA GLN A 163 -1.90 8.17 -5.83
C GLN A 163 -2.77 7.87 -7.07
N ARG A 164 -2.96 8.85 -7.96
CA ARG A 164 -3.70 8.63 -9.21
C ARG A 164 -3.00 7.67 -10.16
N ALA A 165 -1.67 7.70 -10.26
CA ALA A 165 -0.89 6.75 -11.06
C ALA A 165 -1.14 5.31 -10.60
N VAL A 166 -1.21 5.08 -9.29
CA VAL A 166 -1.50 3.76 -8.70
C VAL A 166 -2.93 3.29 -9.01
N VAL A 167 -3.91 4.20 -8.95
CA VAL A 167 -5.29 3.87 -9.33
C VAL A 167 -5.37 3.50 -10.81
N LEU A 168 -4.72 4.26 -11.69
CA LEU A 168 -4.67 3.96 -13.12
C LEU A 168 -3.95 2.63 -13.40
N ALA A 169 -2.88 2.32 -12.65
CA ALA A 169 -2.22 1.02 -12.73
C ALA A 169 -3.17 -0.15 -12.38
N GLN A 170 -4.04 0.04 -11.39
CA GLN A 170 -5.07 -0.96 -11.04
C GLN A 170 -6.13 -1.11 -12.14
N GLU A 171 -6.54 -0.02 -12.77
CA GLU A 171 -7.46 -0.04 -13.91
C GLU A 171 -6.85 -0.81 -15.09
N GLU A 172 -5.59 -0.56 -15.43
CA GLU A 172 -4.87 -1.28 -16.49
C GLU A 172 -4.68 -2.77 -16.17
N ALA A 173 -4.32 -3.13 -14.93
CA ALA A 173 -4.26 -4.53 -14.52
C ALA A 173 -5.61 -5.23 -14.72
N ARG A 174 -6.71 -4.53 -14.41
CA ARG A 174 -8.06 -5.06 -14.62
C ARG A 174 -8.43 -5.15 -16.11
N GLU A 175 -8.02 -4.20 -16.94
CA GLU A 175 -8.25 -4.25 -18.39
C GLU A 175 -7.48 -5.40 -19.06
N LEU A 176 -6.23 -5.61 -18.63
CA LEU A 176 -5.36 -6.71 -19.06
C LEU A 176 -5.72 -8.06 -18.40
N ARG A 177 -6.69 -8.07 -17.48
CA ARG A 177 -7.16 -9.25 -16.74
C ARG A 177 -6.11 -9.88 -15.84
N HIS A 178 -5.15 -9.11 -15.38
CA HIS A 178 -4.15 -9.55 -14.41
C HIS A 178 -4.70 -9.49 -12.98
N ASP A 179 -4.45 -10.55 -12.23
CA ASP A 179 -4.88 -10.71 -10.83
C ASP A 179 -3.96 -9.98 -9.82
N HIS A 180 -2.91 -9.32 -10.32
CA HIS A 180 -1.99 -8.52 -9.53
C HIS A 180 -1.55 -7.24 -10.26
N ILE A 181 -1.18 -6.22 -9.49
CA ILE A 181 -0.55 -4.99 -10.02
C ILE A 181 0.97 -5.18 -9.99
N GLY A 182 1.55 -5.31 -11.18
CA GLY A 182 3.00 -5.38 -11.41
C GLY A 182 3.68 -4.05 -11.69
N ALA A 183 4.99 -4.08 -11.93
CA ALA A 183 5.79 -2.88 -12.19
C ALA A 183 5.44 -2.24 -13.54
N GLU A 184 5.13 -3.06 -14.53
CA GLU A 184 4.64 -2.68 -15.86
C GLU A 184 3.28 -1.97 -15.81
N HIS A 185 2.40 -2.37 -14.89
CA HIS A 185 1.13 -1.69 -14.63
C HIS A 185 1.35 -0.31 -14.00
N LEU A 186 2.27 -0.22 -13.04
CA LEU A 186 2.66 1.07 -12.45
C LEU A 186 3.26 2.00 -13.52
N LEU A 187 4.07 1.47 -14.44
CA LEU A 187 4.62 2.24 -15.56
C LEU A 187 3.52 2.79 -16.48
N LEU A 188 2.50 1.98 -16.82
CA LEU A 188 1.32 2.45 -17.55
C LEU A 188 0.57 3.55 -16.80
N GLY A 189 0.30 3.33 -15.51
CA GLY A 189 -0.36 4.33 -14.67
C GLY A 189 0.38 5.67 -14.62
N LEU A 190 1.72 5.64 -14.65
CA LEU A 190 2.57 6.84 -14.70
C LEU A 190 2.52 7.56 -16.06
N LEU A 191 2.44 6.83 -17.18
CA LEU A 191 2.23 7.43 -18.50
C LEU A 191 0.85 8.09 -18.61
N LEU A 192 -0.19 7.46 -18.06
CA LEU A 192 -1.58 7.92 -18.14
C LEU A 192 -1.89 9.10 -17.22
N VAL A 193 -1.28 9.16 -16.03
CA VAL A 193 -1.51 10.29 -15.11
C VAL A 193 -0.92 11.60 -15.63
N GLY A 194 0.13 11.53 -16.46
CA GLY A 194 0.89 12.67 -16.95
C GLY A 194 1.98 13.14 -15.98
N GLY A 195 2.36 14.42 -16.06
CA GLY A 195 3.39 15.01 -15.20
C GLY A 195 4.83 14.65 -15.61
N THR A 196 5.78 14.79 -14.69
CA THR A 196 7.22 14.63 -14.99
C THR A 196 7.57 13.23 -15.49
N ALA A 197 7.00 12.18 -14.87
CA ALA A 197 7.25 10.80 -15.26
C ALA A 197 6.84 10.53 -16.72
N ALA A 198 5.62 10.92 -17.10
CA ALA A 198 5.15 10.80 -18.47
C ALA A 198 5.98 11.64 -19.45
N LYS A 199 6.31 12.89 -19.09
CA LYS A 199 7.19 13.75 -19.92
C LYS A 199 8.56 13.13 -20.16
N ALA A 200 9.14 12.49 -19.15
CA ALA A 200 10.43 11.81 -19.27
C ALA A 200 10.34 10.63 -20.25
N LEU A 201 9.32 9.80 -20.10
CA LEU A 201 9.10 8.64 -20.98
C LEU A 201 8.77 9.05 -22.41
N HIS A 202 7.91 10.06 -22.60
CA HIS A 202 7.59 10.61 -23.92
C HIS A 202 8.81 11.21 -24.60
N GLY A 203 9.71 11.86 -23.84
CA GLY A 203 10.97 12.39 -24.35
C GLY A 203 11.90 11.31 -24.92
N LEU A 204 11.73 10.06 -24.48
CA LEU A 204 12.43 8.88 -24.98
C LEU A 204 11.61 8.09 -26.02
N GLY A 205 10.48 8.65 -26.49
CA GLY A 205 9.61 8.00 -27.47
C GLY A 205 8.70 6.90 -26.92
N ILE A 206 8.67 6.70 -25.59
CA ILE A 206 7.86 5.68 -24.95
C ILE A 206 6.43 6.17 -24.80
N GLN A 207 5.46 5.45 -25.37
CA GLN A 207 4.03 5.77 -25.32
C GLN A 207 3.25 4.68 -24.57
N ALA A 208 2.15 5.07 -23.91
CA ALA A 208 1.29 4.13 -23.18
C ALA A 208 0.78 2.97 -24.05
N SER A 209 0.44 3.25 -25.32
CA SER A 209 0.00 2.22 -26.28
C SER A 209 1.09 1.19 -26.57
N ALA A 210 2.35 1.61 -26.69
CA ALA A 210 3.48 0.72 -26.92
C ALA A 210 3.75 -0.17 -25.69
N VAL A 211 3.70 0.42 -24.49
CA VAL A 211 3.82 -0.32 -23.23
C VAL A 211 2.69 -1.35 -23.10
N ARG A 212 1.44 -0.95 -23.36
CA ARG A 212 0.28 -1.85 -23.29
C ARG A 212 0.38 -3.01 -24.29
N GLY A 213 0.81 -2.71 -25.53
CA GLY A 213 1.04 -3.74 -26.55
C GLY A 213 2.10 -4.76 -26.11
N HIS A 214 3.23 -4.28 -25.59
CA HIS A 214 4.31 -5.16 -25.14
C HIS A 214 3.91 -6.06 -23.96
N ILE A 215 3.10 -5.55 -23.01
CA ILE A 215 2.56 -6.37 -21.92
C ILE A 215 1.65 -7.46 -22.47
N GLY A 216 0.75 -7.12 -23.40
CA GLY A 216 -0.13 -8.11 -24.05
C GLY A 216 0.63 -9.20 -24.81
N GLU A 217 1.77 -8.87 -25.42
CA GLU A 217 2.63 -9.83 -26.14
C GLU A 217 3.43 -10.74 -25.20
N THR A 218 3.90 -10.22 -24.06
CA THR A 218 4.81 -10.93 -23.15
C THR A 218 4.11 -11.68 -22.02
N ALA A 219 3.12 -11.05 -21.38
CA ALA A 219 2.38 -11.62 -20.25
C ALA A 219 1.05 -12.25 -20.69
N GLY A 220 0.51 -11.88 -21.86
CA GLY A 220 -0.80 -12.31 -22.33
C GLY A 220 -1.95 -11.57 -21.63
N PHE A 221 -3.18 -12.03 -21.87
CA PHE A 221 -4.35 -11.62 -21.11
C PHE A 221 -4.67 -12.71 -20.07
N GLY A 222 -4.88 -12.33 -18.82
CA GLY A 222 -5.25 -13.29 -17.77
C GLY A 222 -6.66 -13.89 -17.95
N GLU A 223 -6.94 -14.96 -17.20
CA GLU A 223 -8.24 -15.64 -17.21
C GLU A 223 -9.25 -14.90 -16.31
N GLY A 224 -10.36 -14.45 -16.91
CA GLY A 224 -11.44 -13.77 -16.17
C GLY A 224 -11.11 -12.33 -15.75
N ARG A 225 -12.12 -11.53 -15.40
CA ARG A 225 -11.91 -10.15 -14.94
C ARG A 225 -11.80 -10.14 -13.41
N PRO A 226 -10.72 -9.61 -12.81
CA PRO A 226 -10.59 -9.56 -11.35
C PRO A 226 -11.69 -8.72 -10.70
N GLU A 227 -12.46 -9.34 -9.81
CA GLU A 227 -13.46 -8.68 -8.96
C GLU A 227 -12.83 -8.21 -7.64
N GLY A 228 -13.16 -7.00 -7.18
CA GLY A 228 -12.66 -6.48 -5.91
C GLY A 228 -11.22 -5.96 -5.92
N HIS A 229 -10.47 -6.22 -4.84
CA HIS A 229 -9.14 -5.68 -4.61
C HIS A 229 -8.07 -6.49 -5.38
N ILE A 230 -7.25 -5.80 -6.17
CA ILE A 230 -6.13 -6.40 -6.91
C ILE A 230 -4.83 -6.10 -6.13
N PRO A 231 -4.15 -7.11 -5.56
CA PRO A 231 -2.92 -6.91 -4.80
C PRO A 231 -1.74 -6.50 -5.68
N PHE A 232 -0.80 -5.72 -5.16
CA PHE A 232 0.51 -5.55 -5.80
C PHE A 232 1.29 -6.89 -5.78
N ASN A 233 2.15 -7.11 -6.75
CA ASN A 233 3.16 -8.17 -6.67
C ASN A 233 4.40 -7.70 -5.85
N PRO A 234 5.34 -8.60 -5.49
CA PRO A 234 6.54 -8.22 -4.73
C PRO A 234 7.40 -7.15 -5.42
N GLU A 235 7.49 -7.19 -6.74
CA GLU A 235 8.28 -6.24 -7.53
C GLU A 235 7.70 -4.82 -7.49
N ALA A 236 6.40 -4.68 -7.72
CA ALA A 236 5.67 -3.43 -7.59
C ALA A 236 5.79 -2.86 -6.17
N ARG A 237 5.68 -3.72 -5.12
CA ARG A 237 5.92 -3.29 -3.74
C ARG A 237 7.33 -2.72 -3.54
N ARG A 238 8.36 -3.37 -4.10
CA ARG A 238 9.74 -2.87 -4.04
C ARG A 238 9.91 -1.53 -4.78
N ALA A 239 9.27 -1.35 -5.93
CA ALA A 239 9.28 -0.07 -6.66
C ALA A 239 8.66 1.07 -5.83
N LEU A 240 7.50 0.82 -5.21
CA LEU A 240 6.80 1.80 -4.36
C LEU A 240 7.65 2.18 -3.14
N SER A 241 8.29 1.20 -2.48
CA SER A 241 9.23 1.47 -1.39
C SER A 241 10.48 2.24 -1.88
N GLY A 242 10.99 1.89 -3.07
CA GLY A 242 12.09 2.60 -3.73
C GLY A 242 11.79 4.08 -3.99
N ALA A 243 10.55 4.41 -4.35
CA ALA A 243 10.13 5.80 -4.57
C ALA A 243 10.28 6.69 -3.33
N SER A 244 10.12 6.12 -2.13
CA SER A 244 10.35 6.85 -0.87
C SER A 244 11.81 7.26 -0.70
N ARG A 245 12.75 6.39 -1.13
CA ARG A 245 14.18 6.68 -1.12
C ARG A 245 14.54 7.74 -2.15
N GLU A 246 13.99 7.66 -3.35
CA GLU A 246 14.23 8.66 -4.40
C GLU A 246 13.72 10.05 -4.00
N ALA A 247 12.54 10.13 -3.36
CA ALA A 247 12.05 11.39 -2.79
C ALA A 247 13.01 11.95 -1.72
N ALA A 248 13.53 11.09 -0.85
CA ALA A 248 14.51 11.51 0.16
C ALA A 248 15.84 11.99 -0.46
N LEU A 249 16.35 11.30 -1.48
CA LEU A 249 17.59 11.68 -2.19
C LEU A 249 17.46 13.03 -2.90
N LEU A 250 16.27 13.35 -3.41
CA LEU A 250 15.96 14.63 -4.04
C LEU A 250 15.54 15.71 -3.04
N GLY A 251 15.49 15.41 -1.73
CA GLY A 251 15.06 16.37 -0.70
C GLY A 251 13.57 16.70 -0.75
N HIS A 252 12.75 15.84 -1.35
CA HIS A 252 11.32 16.01 -1.49
C HIS A 252 10.55 15.37 -0.33
N ASP A 253 9.71 16.16 0.35
CA ASP A 253 8.87 15.68 1.47
C ASP A 253 7.76 14.71 1.01
N ARG A 254 7.38 14.83 -0.26
CA ARG A 254 6.24 14.17 -0.90
C ARG A 254 6.71 13.26 -2.02
N ILE A 255 6.13 12.06 -2.09
CA ILE A 255 6.42 11.08 -3.13
C ILE A 255 5.49 11.34 -4.31
N GLY A 256 5.98 12.08 -5.30
CA GLY A 256 5.32 12.27 -6.60
C GLY A 256 5.59 11.19 -7.65
N ALA A 257 4.95 11.33 -8.81
CA ALA A 257 5.04 10.39 -9.94
C ALA A 257 6.48 10.19 -10.46
N ALA A 258 7.30 11.26 -10.45
CA ALA A 258 8.72 11.17 -10.80
C ALA A 258 9.48 10.15 -9.95
N HIS A 259 9.25 10.18 -8.63
CA HIS A 259 9.90 9.24 -7.69
C HIS A 259 9.43 7.81 -7.90
N LEU A 260 8.16 7.61 -8.27
CA LEU A 260 7.66 6.27 -8.61
C LEU A 260 8.37 5.73 -9.84
N LEU A 261 8.57 6.55 -10.87
CA LEU A 261 9.32 6.15 -12.06
C LEU A 261 10.77 5.83 -11.72
N LEU A 262 11.42 6.66 -10.90
CA LEU A 262 12.78 6.41 -10.41
C LEU A 262 12.87 5.11 -9.60
N GLY A 263 11.87 4.82 -8.76
CA GLY A 263 11.78 3.58 -8.00
C GLY A 263 11.61 2.34 -8.88
N LEU A 264 10.91 2.46 -10.02
CA LEU A 264 10.77 1.39 -11.02
C LEU A 264 12.10 1.12 -11.73
N VAL A 265 12.74 2.16 -12.29
CA VAL A 265 13.96 1.99 -13.11
C VAL A 265 15.21 1.69 -12.30
N ARG A 266 15.18 1.89 -10.97
CA ARG A 266 16.25 1.49 -10.06
C ARG A 266 16.43 -0.04 -9.97
N MET A 267 15.40 -0.81 -10.32
CA MET A 267 15.46 -2.27 -10.31
C MET A 267 15.81 -2.78 -11.71
N PRO A 268 17.07 -3.14 -12.01
CA PRO A 268 17.51 -3.48 -13.37
C PRO A 268 16.78 -4.72 -13.92
N ASP A 269 16.42 -5.66 -13.03
CA ASP A 269 15.72 -6.90 -13.39
C ASP A 269 14.20 -6.79 -13.23
N SER A 270 13.65 -5.58 -13.16
CA SER A 270 12.20 -5.39 -13.11
C SER A 270 11.55 -5.65 -14.46
N ALA A 271 10.30 -6.13 -14.45
CA ALA A 271 9.45 -6.18 -15.64
C ALA A 271 9.35 -4.80 -16.30
N ALA A 272 9.28 -3.73 -15.51
CA ALA A 272 9.32 -2.36 -16.03
C ALA A 272 10.66 -2.02 -16.72
N ALA A 273 11.80 -2.36 -16.14
CA ALA A 273 13.12 -2.10 -16.74
C ALA A 273 13.35 -2.93 -18.01
N ARG A 274 12.96 -4.21 -18.02
CA ARG A 274 12.99 -5.05 -19.21
C ARG A 274 12.10 -4.51 -20.31
N LEU A 275 10.86 -4.12 -19.98
CA LEU A 275 9.92 -3.54 -20.93
C LEU A 275 10.48 -2.25 -21.53
N LEU A 276 10.96 -1.33 -20.70
CA LEU A 276 11.57 -0.07 -21.17
C LEU A 276 12.76 -0.34 -22.10
N SER A 277 13.63 -1.29 -21.73
CA SER A 277 14.76 -1.70 -22.56
C SER A 277 14.32 -2.30 -23.89
N GLY A 278 13.28 -3.15 -23.88
CA GLY A 278 12.68 -3.73 -25.08
C GLY A 278 12.05 -2.69 -26.02
N LEU A 279 11.63 -1.54 -25.47
CA LEU A 279 11.16 -0.38 -26.23
C LEU A 279 12.28 0.62 -26.57
N GLY A 280 13.55 0.28 -26.32
CA GLY A 280 14.70 1.12 -26.67
C GLY A 280 15.05 2.21 -25.65
N ALA A 281 14.43 2.22 -24.46
CA ALA A 281 14.75 3.15 -23.39
C ALA A 281 15.50 2.45 -22.25
N ALA A 282 16.82 2.67 -22.17
CA ALA A 282 17.62 2.15 -21.07
C ALA A 282 17.17 2.78 -19.72
N PRO A 283 17.10 2.00 -18.62
CA PRO A 283 16.69 2.50 -17.30
C PRO A 283 17.48 3.74 -16.84
N ASP A 284 18.78 3.78 -17.13
CA ASP A 284 19.64 4.93 -16.81
C ASP A 284 19.28 6.19 -17.61
N ALA A 285 18.88 6.03 -18.88
CA ALA A 285 18.41 7.15 -19.70
C ALA A 285 17.08 7.72 -19.15
N VAL A 286 16.17 6.86 -18.72
CA VAL A 286 14.91 7.28 -18.07
C VAL A 286 15.21 8.04 -16.78
N ARG A 287 16.13 7.53 -15.95
CA ARG A 287 16.57 8.19 -14.71
C ARG A 287 17.13 9.58 -15.01
N LEU A 288 18.06 9.70 -15.95
CA LEU A 288 18.64 10.99 -16.33
C LEU A 288 17.59 11.98 -16.81
N GLN A 289 16.64 11.53 -17.63
CA GLN A 289 15.57 12.39 -18.14
C GLN A 289 14.66 12.92 -17.03
N VAL A 290 14.33 12.10 -16.02
CA VAL A 290 13.56 12.54 -14.85
C VAL A 290 14.33 13.60 -14.06
N LEU A 291 15.62 13.35 -13.78
CA LEU A 291 16.45 14.28 -13.00
C LEU A 291 16.62 15.64 -13.71
N LEU A 292 16.76 15.65 -15.04
CA LEU A 292 16.82 16.88 -15.83
C LEU A 292 15.52 17.70 -15.72
N LEU A 293 14.36 17.03 -15.72
CA LEU A 293 13.05 17.69 -15.64
C LEU A 293 12.70 18.19 -14.23
N GLU A 294 13.22 17.56 -13.17
CA GLU A 294 12.92 17.94 -11.78
C GLU A 294 13.76 19.13 -11.27
N GLY A 295 14.85 19.55 -11.94
CA GLY A 295 15.52 20.80 -11.56
C GLY A 295 17.02 20.94 -11.80
N GLY A 296 17.55 20.46 -12.93
CA GLY A 296 18.68 21.10 -13.63
C GLY A 296 19.83 21.74 -12.83
N GLU A 297 20.39 21.05 -11.84
CA GLU A 297 21.83 21.03 -11.57
C GLU A 297 22.16 19.57 -11.28
N VAL A 298 22.83 18.92 -12.22
CA VAL A 298 23.51 17.67 -11.93
C VAL A 298 24.62 18.05 -10.96
N LEU A 299 24.35 18.00 -9.66
CA LEU A 299 25.41 17.76 -8.69
C LEU A 299 25.94 16.37 -9.03
N ALA A 300 26.92 16.35 -9.92
CA ALA A 300 27.79 15.24 -10.14
C ALA A 300 28.46 14.97 -8.80
N ALA A 301 27.86 14.11 -7.99
CA ALA A 301 28.57 13.41 -6.94
C ALA A 301 29.57 12.52 -7.67
N ALA A 302 30.75 13.08 -7.96
CA ALA A 302 31.89 12.34 -8.44
C ALA A 302 32.13 11.14 -7.51
N PRO A 303 32.51 9.96 -8.04
CA PRO A 303 33.00 8.90 -7.18
C PRO A 303 34.19 9.44 -6.36
N PRO A 304 34.34 9.06 -5.07
CA PRO A 304 35.45 9.53 -4.26
C PRO A 304 36.77 9.16 -4.93
N ALA A 305 37.63 10.16 -5.12
CA ALA A 305 38.93 9.99 -5.76
C ALA A 305 39.78 8.94 -5.03
N PRO A 306 40.53 8.08 -5.76
CA PRO A 306 41.55 7.26 -5.12
C PRO A 306 42.66 8.15 -4.54
N PRO A 307 43.30 7.75 -3.43
CA PRO A 307 44.34 8.56 -2.82
C PRO A 307 45.50 8.78 -3.79
N SER A 308 45.88 10.05 -3.91
CA SER A 308 46.98 10.57 -4.71
C SER A 308 48.32 9.95 -4.30
N GLY A 309 48.95 9.27 -5.24
CA GLY A 309 50.33 8.79 -5.08
C GLY A 309 50.84 8.17 -6.37
N LEU A 310 51.43 9.01 -7.22
CA LEU A 310 52.72 8.82 -7.91
C LEU A 310 52.76 9.68 -9.18
N ARG A 311 53.70 10.61 -9.19
CA ARG A 311 54.16 11.33 -10.38
C ARG A 311 54.92 10.33 -11.25
N GLU A 312 54.80 10.44 -12.57
CA GLU A 312 55.96 10.56 -13.45
C GLU A 312 55.57 10.94 -14.89
N ASN A 313 56.55 11.56 -15.55
CA ASN A 313 56.47 12.28 -16.82
C ASN A 313 56.39 11.36 -18.05
N GLY A 314 55.98 11.93 -19.18
CA GLY A 314 56.68 11.67 -20.45
C GLY A 314 55.84 11.18 -21.63
N THR A 315 55.61 12.11 -22.56
CA THR A 315 55.65 11.98 -24.05
C THR A 315 54.81 10.93 -24.79
N ALA A 316 54.17 11.43 -25.85
CA ALA A 316 53.41 10.72 -26.87
C ALA A 316 54.22 9.68 -27.65
N GLU A 317 53.58 8.57 -28.04
CA GLU A 317 53.72 7.97 -29.38
C GLU A 317 52.76 6.79 -29.64
N ALA A 318 52.32 6.74 -30.90
CA ALA A 318 51.96 5.58 -31.74
C ALA A 318 50.84 4.61 -31.35
N ALA A 319 49.88 4.48 -32.27
CA ALA A 319 48.90 3.42 -32.36
C ALA A 319 49.55 2.03 -32.53
N VAL A 320 49.05 1.05 -31.78
CA VAL A 320 49.40 -0.38 -31.88
C VAL A 320 48.12 -1.17 -32.21
N PRO A 321 48.16 -2.17 -33.13
CA PRO A 321 46.96 -2.88 -33.56
C PRO A 321 46.48 -3.89 -32.51
N LEU A 322 45.17 -4.14 -32.48
CA LEU A 322 44.50 -5.09 -31.59
C LEU A 322 44.98 -6.54 -31.81
N PRO A 323 45.29 -7.30 -30.75
CA PRO A 323 45.44 -8.75 -30.84
C PRO A 323 44.07 -9.47 -30.80
N SER A 324 43.99 -10.62 -31.47
CA SER A 324 42.84 -11.54 -31.49
C SER A 324 42.52 -12.11 -30.09
N PRO A 325 41.27 -12.53 -29.81
CA PRO A 325 40.84 -12.87 -28.45
C PRO A 325 41.46 -14.20 -27.97
N GLU A 326 42.01 -14.17 -26.76
CA GLU A 326 42.36 -15.34 -25.97
C GLU A 326 41.09 -16.04 -25.43
N PRO A 327 41.13 -17.36 -25.15
CA PRO A 327 39.96 -18.11 -24.70
C PRO A 327 39.52 -17.69 -23.29
N GLU A 328 38.22 -17.54 -23.09
CA GLU A 328 37.63 -17.11 -21.81
C GLU A 328 37.98 -18.06 -20.65
N PRO A 329 38.36 -17.55 -19.46
CA PRO A 329 38.50 -18.37 -18.27
C PRO A 329 37.12 -18.76 -17.71
N GLU A 330 37.01 -20.01 -17.25
CA GLU A 330 35.82 -20.63 -16.64
C GLU A 330 35.05 -19.70 -15.69
N GLU A 331 33.73 -19.63 -15.89
CA GLU A 331 32.77 -18.91 -15.06
C GLU A 331 32.95 -19.18 -13.56
N MET A 332 33.60 -18.27 -12.83
CA MET A 332 33.29 -18.10 -11.42
C MET A 332 31.90 -17.47 -11.32
N ARG A 333 30.87 -18.32 -11.23
CA ARG A 333 29.53 -17.88 -10.82
C ARG A 333 29.65 -17.10 -9.51
N PRO A 334 29.08 -15.89 -9.40
CA PRO A 334 29.03 -15.19 -8.13
C PRO A 334 28.29 -16.09 -7.12
N PRO A 335 28.73 -16.14 -5.84
CA PRO A 335 28.08 -16.98 -4.84
C PRO A 335 26.61 -16.60 -4.74
N GLU A 336 25.72 -17.60 -4.83
CA GLU A 336 24.28 -17.42 -4.64
C GLU A 336 24.03 -16.62 -3.35
N VAL A 337 23.38 -15.47 -3.48
CA VAL A 337 22.97 -14.66 -2.34
C VAL A 337 21.80 -15.38 -1.68
N VAL A 338 22.11 -16.29 -0.74
CA VAL A 338 21.11 -17.02 0.04
C VAL A 338 20.42 -16.04 0.99
N ALA A 339 19.20 -15.65 0.65
CA ALA A 339 18.37 -14.78 1.47
C ALA A 339 17.93 -15.48 2.77
N LEU A 340 17.81 -14.71 3.86
CA LEU A 340 17.30 -15.20 5.13
C LEU A 340 15.82 -15.55 4.99
N SER A 341 15.48 -16.83 5.17
CA SER A 341 14.09 -17.31 5.13
C SER A 341 13.22 -16.63 6.20
N GLU A 342 11.90 -16.58 5.98
CA GLU A 342 10.96 -15.99 6.94
C GLU A 342 11.01 -16.68 8.31
N GLU A 343 11.06 -18.02 8.32
CA GLU A 343 11.19 -18.81 9.54
C GLU A 343 12.50 -18.54 10.30
N ASP A 344 13.62 -18.40 9.57
CA ASP A 344 14.90 -18.09 10.19
C ASP A 344 14.97 -16.63 10.67
N ARG A 345 14.23 -15.73 10.03
CA ARG A 345 14.10 -14.33 10.45
C ARG A 345 13.39 -14.23 11.78
N ASP A 346 12.28 -14.95 11.94
CA ASP A 346 11.53 -14.99 13.20
C ASP A 346 12.36 -15.61 14.33
N ARG A 347 13.14 -16.65 14.03
CA ARG A 347 14.07 -17.26 14.99
C ARG A 347 15.18 -16.28 15.39
N LEU A 348 15.76 -15.58 14.42
CA LEU A 348 16.83 -14.63 14.66
C LEU A 348 16.33 -13.39 15.43
N SER A 349 15.16 -12.85 15.07
CA SER A 349 14.56 -11.70 15.76
C SER A 349 14.21 -12.04 17.21
N GLY A 350 13.63 -13.22 17.44
CA GLY A 350 13.28 -13.70 18.78
C GLY A 350 14.51 -13.87 19.67
N GLU A 351 15.56 -14.52 19.17
CA GLU A 351 16.79 -14.71 19.95
C GLU A 351 17.51 -13.37 20.22
N LEU A 352 17.57 -12.47 19.23
CA LEU A 352 18.13 -11.13 19.43
C LEU A 352 17.33 -10.32 20.46
N ALA A 353 16.00 -10.47 20.51
CA ALA A 353 15.17 -9.81 21.49
C ALA A 353 15.39 -10.33 22.92
N LEU A 354 15.69 -11.63 23.07
CA LEU A 354 16.04 -12.21 24.37
C LEU A 354 17.41 -11.73 24.86
N VAL A 355 18.37 -11.64 23.95
CA VAL A 355 19.77 -11.28 24.25
C VAL A 355 19.95 -9.77 24.41
N PHE A 356 19.17 -8.98 23.67
CA PHE A 356 19.13 -7.52 23.69
C PHE A 356 17.68 -7.01 23.89
N PRO A 357 17.12 -7.15 25.10
CA PRO A 357 15.73 -6.76 25.39
C PRO A 357 15.54 -5.25 25.57
N ASP A 358 16.64 -4.49 25.64
CA ASP A 358 16.66 -3.06 25.87
C ASP A 358 17.00 -2.33 24.56
N PRO A 359 16.06 -1.53 24.00
CA PRO A 359 16.25 -0.81 22.74
C PRO A 359 17.48 0.10 22.70
N ASP A 360 17.87 0.71 23.82
CA ASP A 360 19.02 1.61 23.86
C ASP A 360 20.34 0.84 23.81
N LYS A 361 20.39 -0.32 24.46
CA LYS A 361 21.54 -1.24 24.38
C LYS A 361 21.64 -1.89 23.00
N ALA A 362 20.51 -2.23 22.38
CA ALA A 362 20.46 -2.75 21.03
C ALA A 362 20.98 -1.72 20.01
N LYS A 363 20.54 -0.45 20.11
CA LYS A 363 21.05 0.65 19.29
C LYS A 363 22.55 0.87 19.49
N ALA A 364 23.05 0.81 20.72
CA ALA A 364 24.48 0.93 21.00
C ALA A 364 25.28 -0.22 20.36
N PHE A 365 24.76 -1.45 20.43
CA PHE A 365 25.36 -2.61 19.78
C PHE A 365 25.38 -2.45 18.25
N LEU A 366 24.26 -2.07 17.63
CA LEU A 366 24.16 -1.86 16.19
C LEU A 366 25.12 -0.77 15.69
N LYS A 367 25.23 0.34 16.42
CA LYS A 367 26.18 1.40 16.11
C LYS A 367 27.62 0.89 16.15
N LYS A 368 27.97 0.08 17.16
CA LYS A 368 29.30 -0.53 17.28
C LYS A 368 29.56 -1.58 16.19
N ALA A 369 28.52 -2.26 15.72
CA ALA A 369 28.56 -3.22 14.62
C ALA A 369 28.57 -2.54 13.23
N GLY A 370 28.61 -1.21 13.15
CA GLY A 370 28.73 -0.46 11.90
C GLY A 370 27.40 -0.18 11.18
N PHE A 371 26.27 -0.44 11.83
CA PHE A 371 24.95 -0.13 11.26
C PHE A 371 24.63 1.36 11.41
N PRO A 372 24.05 2.02 10.38
CA PRO A 372 23.64 3.41 10.44
C PRO A 372 22.33 3.59 11.24
N VAL A 373 22.40 3.42 12.56
CA VAL A 373 21.25 3.42 13.49
C VAL A 373 20.36 4.66 13.36
N ALA A 374 20.92 5.84 13.06
CA ALA A 374 20.16 7.08 12.91
C ALA A 374 19.22 7.09 11.67
N GLN A 375 19.48 6.23 10.69
CA GLN A 375 18.73 6.15 9.43
C GLN A 375 17.72 4.98 9.44
N MET A 376 17.69 4.20 10.52
CA MET A 376 16.85 3.01 10.63
C MET A 376 15.47 3.36 11.23
N PRO A 377 14.38 2.82 10.67
CA PRO A 377 13.03 3.11 11.14
C PRO A 377 12.74 2.34 12.43
N PHE A 378 13.04 2.94 13.58
CA PHE A 378 12.64 2.39 14.88
C PHE A 378 11.28 2.96 15.29
N PRO A 379 10.22 2.15 15.38
CA PRO A 379 8.92 2.63 15.86
C PRO A 379 9.05 3.16 17.29
N VAL A 380 8.45 4.30 17.58
CA VAL A 380 8.39 4.81 18.95
C VAL A 380 7.48 3.88 19.75
N ASN A 381 7.98 3.33 20.87
CA ASN A 381 7.32 2.34 21.74
C ASN A 381 7.24 0.88 21.21
N SER A 382 8.11 0.46 20.30
CA SER A 382 8.22 -0.95 19.91
C SER A 382 8.79 -1.82 21.04
N SER A 383 8.26 -3.04 21.22
CA SER A 383 8.92 -4.10 21.99
C SER A 383 10.30 -4.43 21.39
N ALA A 384 11.21 -5.01 22.17
CA ALA A 384 12.52 -5.43 21.66
C ALA A 384 12.39 -6.34 20.44
N MET A 385 11.42 -7.26 20.45
CA MET A 385 11.08 -8.13 19.33
C MET A 385 10.67 -7.34 18.09
N GLY A 386 9.71 -6.41 18.22
CA GLY A 386 9.26 -5.60 17.08
C GLY A 386 10.35 -4.68 16.52
N MET A 387 11.31 -4.25 17.35
CA MET A 387 12.48 -3.50 16.90
C MET A 387 13.44 -4.39 16.07
N TRP A 388 13.69 -5.62 16.50
CA TRP A 388 14.56 -6.56 15.77
C TRP A 388 13.91 -7.09 14.49
N GLU A 389 12.59 -7.30 14.47
CA GLU A 389 11.83 -7.62 13.26
C GLU A 389 11.93 -6.49 12.23
N ALA A 390 11.65 -5.25 12.64
CA ALA A 390 11.76 -4.09 11.74
C ALA A 390 13.18 -3.91 11.19
N LEU A 391 14.20 -4.17 12.01
CA LEU A 391 15.60 -4.13 11.59
C LEU A 391 15.91 -5.25 10.57
N LEU A 392 15.52 -6.49 10.85
CA LEU A 392 15.82 -7.63 9.98
C LEU A 392 15.07 -7.56 8.66
N ASP A 393 13.85 -7.01 8.65
CA ASP A 393 13.15 -6.67 7.43
C ASP A 393 13.97 -5.67 6.62
N GLU A 394 14.39 -4.56 7.21
CA GLU A 394 15.16 -3.53 6.50
C GLU A 394 16.55 -4.03 6.02
N ILE A 395 17.20 -4.90 6.81
CA ILE A 395 18.44 -5.60 6.42
C ILE A 395 18.18 -6.58 5.28
N GLY A 396 17.07 -7.32 5.32
CA GLY A 396 16.62 -8.22 4.25
C GLY A 396 16.25 -7.48 2.96
N TYR A 397 15.88 -6.20 3.05
CA TYR A 397 15.65 -5.29 1.93
C TYR A 397 16.93 -4.55 1.46
N GLY A 398 18.10 -4.87 2.02
CA GLY A 398 19.40 -4.50 1.45
C GLY A 398 19.96 -3.13 1.85
N ILE A 399 19.65 -2.60 3.04
CA ILE A 399 20.39 -1.42 3.56
C ILE A 399 21.89 -1.71 3.71
N VAL A 400 22.27 -2.95 4.00
CA VAL A 400 23.66 -3.41 4.10
C VAL A 400 23.77 -4.71 3.32
N GLN A 401 24.60 -4.77 2.26
CA GLN A 401 24.94 -6.05 1.62
C GLN A 401 25.53 -6.96 2.72
N ASP A 402 24.93 -8.14 2.92
CA ASP A 402 25.24 -9.09 4.00
C ASP A 402 24.96 -8.63 5.44
N GLY A 403 24.09 -7.63 5.64
CA GLY A 403 23.79 -7.08 6.97
C GLY A 403 23.33 -8.12 7.99
N PHE A 404 22.57 -9.14 7.59
CA PHE A 404 22.13 -10.18 8.53
C PHE A 404 23.29 -11.11 8.92
N ARG A 405 24.22 -11.40 7.99
CA ARG A 405 25.41 -12.21 8.26
C ARG A 405 26.37 -11.47 9.18
N LEU A 406 26.57 -10.17 8.98
CA LEU A 406 27.36 -9.34 9.88
C LEU A 406 26.74 -9.28 11.28
N LEU A 407 25.43 -9.08 11.35
CA LEU A 407 24.68 -9.04 12.61
C LEU A 407 24.79 -10.38 13.35
N LEU A 408 24.57 -11.48 12.64
CA LEU A 408 24.67 -12.85 13.16
C LEU A 408 26.10 -13.19 13.61
N GLY A 409 27.12 -12.84 12.84
CA GLY A 409 28.52 -13.07 13.20
C GLY A 409 28.94 -12.30 14.46
N LYS A 410 28.49 -11.05 14.61
CA LYS A 410 28.74 -10.24 15.82
C LYS A 410 27.94 -10.72 17.03
N ALA A 411 26.70 -11.14 16.83
CA ALA A 411 25.87 -11.73 17.89
C ALA A 411 26.49 -13.05 18.39
N LEU A 412 26.95 -13.90 17.47
CA LEU A 412 27.63 -15.17 17.79
C LEU A 412 28.96 -14.94 18.53
N GLY A 413 29.78 -13.97 18.10
CA GLY A 413 31.02 -13.63 18.80
C GLY A 413 30.79 -13.14 20.24
N ARG A 414 29.68 -12.42 20.48
CA ARG A 414 29.33 -11.89 21.80
C ARG A 414 28.63 -12.91 22.70
N TYR A 415 27.90 -13.86 22.11
CA TYR A 415 27.11 -14.89 22.78
C TYR A 415 27.33 -16.28 22.16
N PRO A 416 28.53 -16.85 22.29
CA PRO A 416 28.89 -18.11 21.63
C PRO A 416 28.09 -19.32 22.14
N GLY A 417 27.35 -19.20 23.25
CA GLY A 417 26.54 -20.28 23.81
C GLY A 417 25.10 -20.38 23.27
N SER A 418 24.64 -19.46 22.41
CA SER A 418 23.29 -19.55 21.82
C SER A 418 23.25 -20.61 20.72
N LYS A 419 22.43 -21.65 20.91
CA LYS A 419 22.21 -22.69 19.90
C LYS A 419 21.57 -22.14 18.63
N VAL A 420 20.71 -21.13 18.74
CA VAL A 420 20.02 -20.51 17.59
C VAL A 420 21.03 -19.77 16.72
N PHE A 421 21.93 -18.97 17.32
CA PHE A 421 22.98 -18.29 16.56
C PHE A 421 23.97 -19.26 15.91
N GLN A 422 24.35 -20.33 16.60
CA GLN A 422 25.23 -21.38 16.03
C GLN A 422 24.58 -22.06 14.81
N LEU A 423 23.32 -22.50 14.94
CA LEU A 423 22.58 -23.17 13.87
C LEU A 423 22.41 -22.27 12.65
N LEU A 424 22.04 -21.00 12.85
CA LEU A 424 21.89 -20.05 11.76
C LEU A 424 23.25 -19.71 11.12
N ALA A 425 24.31 -19.60 11.93
CA ALA A 425 25.63 -19.30 11.42
C ALA A 425 26.18 -20.44 10.54
N GLU A 426 25.97 -21.69 10.95
CA GLU A 426 26.27 -22.87 10.15
C GLU A 426 25.45 -22.90 8.85
N LYS A 427 24.13 -22.67 8.94
CA LYS A 427 23.20 -22.67 7.79
C LYS A 427 23.56 -21.62 6.74
N TYR A 428 24.03 -20.45 7.16
CA TYR A 428 24.31 -19.32 6.27
C TYR A 428 25.81 -19.07 6.02
N GLY A 429 26.70 -19.96 6.48
CA GLY A 429 28.15 -19.88 6.28
C GLY A 429 28.82 -18.69 6.96
N VAL A 430 28.34 -18.29 8.15
CA VAL A 430 28.80 -17.10 8.89
C VAL A 430 29.78 -17.48 9.99
N ALA A 431 30.99 -16.93 9.96
CA ALA A 431 31.97 -17.10 11.04
C ALA A 431 31.71 -16.12 12.21
N PRO A 432 32.10 -16.45 13.46
CA PRO A 432 32.05 -15.50 14.57
C PRO A 432 32.97 -14.32 14.27
N ALA A 433 32.44 -13.10 14.35
CA ALA A 433 33.24 -11.89 14.19
C ALA A 433 33.70 -11.38 15.56
N ALA A 434 35.01 -11.12 15.72
CA ALA A 434 35.62 -10.60 16.95
C ALA A 434 35.09 -9.21 17.33
#